data_AF-A0A2W4K4U7-F1
#
_entry.id   AF-A0A2W4K4U7-F1
#
_cell.length_a   1.000
_cell.length_b   1.000
_cell.length_c   1.000
_cell.angle_alpha   90.00
_cell.angle_beta   90.00
_cell.angle_gamma   90.00
#
_symmetry.space_group_name_H-M   'P 1'
#
loop_
_entity.id
_entity.type
_entity.pdbx_description
1 polymer ?
#
loop_
_entity_poly.entity_id
_entity_poly.type
_entity_poly.pdbx_seq_one_letter_code
_entity_poly.pdbx_strand_id
1 'polypeptide(L)' 'MVHAADDEGIRQRVRDAAVGLEGDRLTISITPALSQRRVGAPLTVDVSYPFEYVTPLAAITGRQQTVRGTVTMRIE' A
#
# COMPACT_ATOMS: atom_id res chain seq x y z
N MET A 1 -14.15 2.45 10.45
CA MET A 1 -13.46 2.38 11.73
C MET A 1 -12.18 1.58 11.55
N VAL A 2 -11.03 2.19 11.86
CA VAL A 2 -9.72 1.54 11.85
C VAL A 2 -9.16 1.60 13.25
N HIS A 3 -8.95 0.44 13.85
CA HIS A 3 -8.46 0.34 15.21
C HIS A 3 -6.95 0.50 15.26
N ALA A 4 -6.47 1.14 16.34
CA ALA A 4 -5.04 1.38 16.56
C ALA A 4 -4.19 0.09 16.42
N ALA A 5 -4.73 -1.08 16.78
CA ALA A 5 -4.03 -2.37 16.81
C ALA A 5 -4.09 -3.21 15.52
N ASP A 6 -4.80 -2.76 14.48
CA ASP A 6 -5.22 -3.65 13.38
C ASP A 6 -4.34 -3.57 12.12
N ASP A 7 -3.03 -3.71 12.30
CA ASP A 7 -2.07 -3.67 11.19
C ASP A 7 -2.30 -4.76 10.15
N GLU A 8 -2.61 -5.97 10.62
CA GLU A 8 -2.86 -7.10 9.74
C GLU A 8 -4.19 -6.92 8.98
N GLY A 9 -5.24 -6.44 9.63
CA GLY A 9 -6.49 -6.10 8.96
C GLY A 9 -6.33 -4.98 7.94
N ILE A 10 -5.50 -3.96 8.22
CA ILE A 10 -5.16 -2.92 7.23
C ILE A 10 -4.44 -3.54 6.03
N ARG A 11 -3.42 -4.38 6.25
CA ARG A 11 -2.69 -5.05 5.15
C ARG A 11 -3.61 -5.94 4.32
N GLN A 12 -4.50 -6.69 4.97
CA GLN A 12 -5.46 -7.54 4.28
C GLN A 12 -6.42 -6.71 3.42
N ARG A 13 -6.99 -5.62 3.97
CA ARG A 13 -7.86 -4.72 3.19
C ARG A 13 -7.15 -4.10 1.98
N VAL A 14 -5.87 -3.75 2.12
CA VAL A 14 -5.08 -3.24 0.99
C VAL A 14 -4.92 -4.31 -0.08
N ARG A 15 -4.63 -5.56 0.30
CA ARG A 15 -4.53 -6.69 -0.64
C ARG A 15 -5.87 -6.96 -1.32
N ASP A 16 -6.96 -6.95 -0.56
CA ASP A 16 -8.32 -7.16 -1.09
C ASP A 16 -8.72 -6.07 -2.09
N ALA A 17 -8.30 -4.81 -1.85
CA ALA A 17 -8.56 -3.69 -2.74
C ALA A 17 -7.67 -3.70 -4.00
N ALA A 18 -6.47 -4.29 -3.93
CA ALA A 18 -5.50 -4.37 -5.01
C ALA A 18 -5.79 -5.52 -6.00
N VAL A 19 -7.07 -5.69 -6.37
CA VAL A 19 -7.52 -6.77 -7.26
C VAL A 19 -6.78 -6.73 -8.60
N GLY A 20 -6.26 -7.88 -9.03
CA GLY A 20 -5.51 -8.01 -10.28
C GLY A 20 -4.02 -7.64 -10.18
N LEU A 21 -3.53 -7.26 -9.01
CA LEU A 21 -2.11 -7.15 -8.73
C LEU A 21 -1.60 -8.40 -7.99
N GLU A 22 -0.33 -8.75 -8.23
CA GLU A 22 0.35 -9.79 -7.46
C GLU A 22 0.60 -9.28 -6.04
N GLY A 23 -0.17 -9.79 -5.07
CA GLY A 23 -0.17 -9.31 -3.68
C GLY A 23 1.21 -9.32 -3.02
N ASP A 24 2.07 -10.28 -3.37
CA ASP A 24 3.42 -10.42 -2.81
C ASP A 24 4.39 -9.32 -3.29
N ARG A 25 4.04 -8.59 -4.36
CA ARG A 25 4.81 -7.44 -4.87
C ARG A 25 4.35 -6.11 -4.28
N LEU A 26 3.27 -6.09 -3.51
CA LEU A 26 2.83 -4.89 -2.81
C LEU A 26 3.71 -4.64 -1.59
N THR A 27 4.33 -3.46 -1.55
CA THR A 27 4.97 -2.96 -0.33
C THR A 27 4.00 -2.02 0.38
N ILE A 28 3.57 -2.39 1.59
CA ILE A 28 2.60 -1.65 2.41
C ILE A 28 3.32 -1.14 3.67
N SER A 29 3.38 0.17 3.83
CA SER A 29 3.94 0.85 5.01
C SER A 29 2.83 1.56 5.77
N ILE A 30 2.79 1.37 7.09
CA ILE A 30 1.77 1.97 7.96
C ILE A 30 2.47 2.83 9.00
N THR A 31 2.14 4.11 9.02
CA THR A 31 2.77 5.12 9.88
C THR A 31 1.71 5.86 10.70
N PRO A 32 1.89 6.11 12.00
CA PRO A 32 3.04 5.70 12.81
C PRO A 32 2.99 4.22 13.23
N ALA A 33 4.12 3.74 13.74
CA ALA A 33 4.22 2.38 14.29
C ALA A 33 3.22 2.17 15.43
N LEU A 34 2.80 0.92 15.65
CA LEU A 34 1.75 0.58 16.61
C LEU A 34 1.94 1.21 17.99
N SER A 35 3.16 1.18 18.53
CA SER A 35 3.51 1.74 19.85
C SER A 35 3.40 3.26 19.95
N GLN A 36 3.32 3.96 18.81
CA GLN A 36 3.25 5.42 18.72
C GLN A 36 1.84 5.91 18.37
N ARG A 37 0.89 5.00 18.16
CA ARG A 37 -0.48 5.32 17.80
C ARG A 37 -1.25 5.88 18.99
N ARG A 38 -2.02 6.93 18.72
CA ARG A 38 -2.89 7.58 19.69
C ARG A 38 -4.25 7.81 19.04
N VAL A 39 -5.32 7.62 19.81
CA VAL A 39 -6.68 7.94 19.36
C VAL A 39 -6.73 9.40 18.90
N GLY A 40 -7.40 9.64 17.77
CA GLY A 40 -7.49 10.93 17.09
C GLY A 40 -6.25 11.33 16.30
N ALA A 41 -5.12 10.61 16.41
CA ALA A 41 -3.92 10.89 15.62
C ALA A 41 -4.10 10.37 14.17
N PRO A 42 -3.39 10.97 13.20
CA PRO A 42 -3.39 10.47 11.83
C PRO A 42 -2.65 9.12 11.75
N LEU A 43 -3.16 8.27 10.87
CA LEU A 43 -2.55 7.02 10.43
C LEU A 43 -2.47 7.06 8.90
N THR A 44 -1.27 6.96 8.35
CA THR A 44 -1.00 6.96 6.92
C THR A 44 -0.62 5.55 6.49
N VAL A 45 -1.26 5.09 5.42
CA VAL A 45 -0.96 3.83 4.74
C VAL A 45 -0.41 4.18 3.36
N ASP A 46 0.87 3.87 3.15
CA ASP A 46 1.55 4.00 1.87
C ASP A 46 1.66 2.63 1.22
N VAL A 47 1.24 2.55 -0.05
CA VAL A 47 1.27 1.34 -0.85
C VAL A 47 2.11 1.61 -2.08
N SER A 48 3.03 0.71 -2.40
CA SER A 48 3.80 0.78 -3.64
C SER A 48 3.86 -0.57 -4.33
N TYR A 49 3.85 -0.54 -5.66
CA TYR A 49 3.85 -1.72 -6.51
C TYR A 49 4.80 -1.52 -7.70
N PRO A 50 5.76 -2.43 -7.93
CA PRO A 50 6.60 -2.40 -9.12
C PRO A 50 5.81 -2.94 -10.32
N PHE A 51 5.30 -2.05 -11.17
CA PHE A 51 4.60 -2.39 -12.39
C PHE A 51 5.58 -2.52 -13.55
N GLU A 52 5.58 -3.68 -14.21
CA GLU A 52 6.34 -3.91 -15.42
C GLU A 52 5.41 -3.76 -16.62
N TYR A 53 5.79 -2.93 -17.60
CA TYR A 53 5.03 -2.78 -18.82
C TYR A 53 5.92 -2.97 -20.04
N VAL A 54 5.40 -3.74 -21.00
CA VAL A 54 6.04 -3.96 -22.29
C VAL A 54 5.56 -2.88 -23.25
N THR A 55 6.49 -2.12 -23.83
CA THR A 55 6.16 -1.10 -24.84
C THR A 55 6.40 -1.72 -26.23
N PRO A 56 5.35 -2.02 -27.04
CA PRO A 56 5.50 -2.85 -28.24
C PRO A 56 6.41 -2.24 -29.32
N LEU A 57 6.49 -0.91 -29.39
CA LEU A 57 7.15 -0.19 -30.47
C LEU A 57 8.67 -0.07 -30.31
N ALA A 58 9.24 -0.44 -29.16
CA ALA A 58 10.63 -0.15 -28.85
C ALA A 58 11.58 -1.36 -28.83
N ALA A 59 11.09 -2.62 -28.91
CA ALA A 59 11.89 -3.84 -28.77
C ALA A 59 12.83 -3.89 -27.54
N ILE A 60 12.64 -3.00 -26.57
CA ILE A 60 13.38 -2.89 -25.32
C ILE A 60 12.50 -3.50 -24.23
N THR A 61 13.05 -4.49 -23.54
CA THR A 61 12.49 -5.17 -22.36
C THR A 61 11.87 -4.19 -21.37
N GLY A 62 10.75 -4.61 -20.77
CA GLY A 62 9.80 -3.78 -20.04
C GLY A 62 10.45 -2.84 -19.02
N ARG A 63 10.08 -1.56 -19.09
CA ARG A 63 10.51 -0.59 -18.09
C ARG A 63 9.68 -0.83 -16.84
N GLN A 64 10.34 -1.06 -15.70
CA GLN A 64 9.64 -1.14 -14.43
C GLN A 64 9.35 0.28 -13.92
N GLN A 65 8.09 0.56 -13.59
CA GLN A 65 7.67 1.79 -12.95
C GLN A 65 6.97 1.47 -11.63
N THR A 66 7.36 2.17 -10.56
CA THR A 66 6.67 2.03 -9.29
C THR A 66 5.39 2.86 -9.29
N VAL A 67 4.25 2.20 -9.15
CA VAL A 67 2.97 2.84 -8.85
C VAL A 67 2.88 3.03 -7.34
N ARG A 68 2.38 4.18 -6.89
CA ARG A 68 2.26 4.52 -5.46
C ARG A 68 0.86 5.05 -5.17
N GLY A 69 0.34 4.70 -3.99
CA GLY A 69 -0.89 5.25 -3.43
C GLY A 69 -0.73 5.51 -1.95
N THR A 70 -1.34 6.58 -1.46
CA THR A 70 -1.27 6.98 -0.05
C THR A 70 -2.66 7.31 0.44
N VAL A 71 -3.03 6.77 1.60
CA VAL A 71 -4.28 7.09 2.28
C VAL A 71 -3.97 7.48 3.72
N THR A 72 -4.50 8.62 4.15
CA THR A 72 -4.41 9.07 5.55
C THR A 72 -5.79 9.04 6.18
N MET A 73 -5.88 8.41 7.35
CA MET A 73 -7.10 8.27 8.14
C MET A 73 -6.85 8.68 9.60
N ARG A 74 -7.90 8.72 10.42
CA ARG A 74 -7.80 9.00 11.85
C ARG A 74 -8.04 7.72 12.64
N ILE A 75 -7.25 7.54 13.70
CA ILE A 75 -7.42 6.43 14.63
C ILE A 75 -8.61 6.74 15.52
N GLU A 76 -9.52 5.78 15.64
CA GLU A 76 -10.64 5.82 16.60
C GLU A 76 -10.33 4.95 17.83
#